data_AF-E1JRC9-F1
#
_entry.id   AF-E1JRC9-F1
#
_cell.length_a   1.000
_cell.length_b   1.000
_cell.length_c   1.000
_cell.angle_alpha   90.00
_cell.angle_beta   90.00
_cell.angle_gamma   90.00
#
_symmetry.space_group_name_H-M   'P 1'
#
loop_
_entity.id
_entity.type
_entity.pdbx_description
1 polymer ?
#
loop_
_entity_poly.entity_id
_entity_poly.type
_entity_poly.pdbx_seq_one_letter_code
_entity_poly.pdbx_strand_id
1 'polypeptide(L)'
;MNDFSEQIRNKTSRRQVRLKVFLLENGIEVKGLAEKRGISRGAMGDVLSGRRPKREHIEWLVTQGIPADLLPLPAVPKKRGPKPKQPAIMSPVPDAEAA
;
A
#
# COMPACT_ATOMS: atom_id res chain seq x y z
N MET A 1 21.55 14.32 24.40
CA MET A 1 21.06 14.75 23.08
C MET A 1 20.70 13.48 22.32
N ASN A 2 19.42 13.25 22.07
CA ASN A 2 18.95 11.95 21.60
C ASN A 2 19.22 11.75 20.10
N ASP A 3 19.82 10.60 19.82
CA ASP A 3 20.32 10.10 18.53
C ASP A 3 19.20 9.68 17.56
N PHE A 4 18.21 10.56 17.37
CA PHE A 4 17.14 10.31 16.39
C PHE A 4 17.67 10.22 14.95
N SER A 5 18.87 10.76 14.71
CA SER A 5 19.63 10.67 13.47
C SER A 5 20.04 9.24 13.09
N GLU A 6 20.43 8.41 14.06
CA GLU A 6 20.96 7.07 13.77
C GLU A 6 19.88 6.09 13.27
N GLN A 7 18.62 6.24 13.71
CA GLN A 7 17.51 5.44 13.19
C GLN A 7 17.08 5.82 11.75
N ILE A 8 17.62 6.92 11.20
CA ILE A 8 17.33 7.45 9.86
C ILE A 8 18.41 7.02 8.84
N ARG A 9 19.37 6.15 9.20
CA ARG A 9 20.44 5.70 8.29
C ARG A 9 19.97 4.81 7.11
N ASN A 10 18.71 4.36 7.13
CA ASN A 10 18.14 3.60 6.02
C ASN A 10 17.68 4.54 4.90
N LYS A 11 17.65 4.07 3.64
CA LYS A 11 17.32 4.78 2.38
C LYS A 11 15.87 5.34 2.34
N THR A 12 15.54 6.13 3.35
CA THR A 12 14.21 6.58 3.77
C THR A 12 14.05 7.99 3.22
N SER A 13 12.96 8.26 2.51
CA SER A 13 12.77 9.59 1.90
C SER A 13 12.62 10.68 2.97
N ARG A 14 13.04 11.91 2.67
CA ARG A 14 12.88 13.08 3.57
C ARG A 14 11.43 13.22 4.08
N ARG A 15 10.44 12.87 3.25
CA ARG A 15 9.02 12.82 3.61
C ARG A 15 8.73 11.80 4.71
N GLN A 16 9.19 10.55 4.55
CA GLN A 16 9.00 9.48 5.53
C GLN A 16 9.67 9.80 6.87
N VAL A 17 10.81 10.48 6.85
CA VAL A 17 11.49 10.97 8.06
C VAL A 17 10.60 11.98 8.78
N ARG A 18 10.12 13.01 8.08
CA ARG A 18 9.19 14.01 8.66
C ARG A 18 7.91 13.37 9.20
N LEU A 19 7.36 12.40 8.49
CA LEU A 19 6.19 11.64 8.93
C LEU A 19 6.47 10.90 10.24
N LYS A 20 7.62 10.22 10.36
CA LYS A 20 8.00 9.54 11.61
C LYS A 20 8.18 10.52 12.77
N VAL A 21 8.81 11.67 12.54
CA VAL A 21 8.96 12.73 13.54
C VAL A 21 7.59 13.21 14.02
N PHE A 22 6.68 13.53 13.10
CA PHE A 22 5.32 13.94 13.44
C PHE A 22 4.57 12.88 14.26
N LEU A 23 4.67 11.60 13.88
CA LEU A 23 4.04 10.51 14.62
C LEU A 23 4.60 10.41 16.05
N LEU A 24 5.91 10.56 16.23
CA LEU A 24 6.55 10.55 17.55
C LEU A 24 6.14 11.77 18.40
N GLU A 25 6.13 12.96 17.81
CA GLU A 25 5.75 14.20 18.50
C GLU A 25 4.30 14.17 18.99
N ASN A 26 3.40 13.53 18.24
CA ASN A 26 1.98 13.41 18.60
C ASN A 26 1.66 12.14 19.41
N GLY A 27 2.68 11.34 19.78
CA GLY A 27 2.47 10.07 20.48
C GLY A 27 1.65 9.04 19.70
N ILE A 28 1.63 9.15 18.37
CA ILE A 28 0.84 8.28 17.50
C ILE A 28 1.67 7.04 17.15
N GLU A 29 1.25 5.90 17.69
CA GLU A 29 1.86 4.63 17.35
C GLU A 29 1.29 4.03 16.05
N VAL A 30 2.19 3.54 15.19
CA VAL A 30 1.80 2.81 13.97
C VAL A 30 0.95 1.57 14.29
N LYS A 31 1.23 0.91 15.42
CA LYS A 31 0.45 -0.23 15.91
C LYS A 31 -0.99 0.19 16.20
N GLY A 32 -1.19 1.27 16.97
CA GLY A 32 -2.51 1.79 17.29
C GLY A 32 -3.29 2.25 16.05
N LEU A 33 -2.62 2.86 15.06
CA LEU A 33 -3.25 3.20 13.78
C LEU A 33 -3.71 1.95 13.01
N ALA A 34 -2.88 0.91 12.99
CA ALA A 34 -3.19 -0.35 12.31
C ALA A 34 -4.40 -1.05 12.96
N GLU A 35 -4.44 -1.11 14.29
CA GLU A 35 -5.54 -1.68 15.07
C GLU A 35 -6.84 -0.89 14.86
N LYS A 36 -6.81 0.44 14.97
CA LYS A 36 -7.98 1.31 14.73
C LYS A 36 -8.57 1.14 13.33
N ARG A 37 -7.72 0.88 12.32
CA ARG A 37 -8.16 0.65 10.94
C ARG A 37 -8.53 -0.80 10.65
N GLY A 38 -8.17 -1.75 11.52
CA GLY A 38 -8.36 -3.19 11.31
C GLY A 38 -7.41 -3.79 10.26
N ILE A 39 -6.20 -3.25 10.10
CA ILE A 39 -5.18 -3.81 9.21
C ILE A 39 -3.93 -4.25 9.98
N SER A 40 -3.09 -5.08 9.35
CA SER A 40 -1.83 -5.48 9.96
C SER A 40 -0.84 -4.30 10.08
N ARG A 41 0.01 -4.34 11.09
CA ARG A 41 1.09 -3.36 11.28
C ARG A 41 1.99 -3.24 10.04
N GLY A 42 2.28 -4.37 9.39
CA GLY A 42 3.05 -4.41 8.15
C GLY A 42 2.34 -3.68 7.01
N ALA A 43 1.03 -3.90 6.84
CA ALA A 43 0.22 -3.20 5.85
C ALA A 43 0.18 -1.68 6.09
N MET A 44 0.06 -1.25 7.35
CA MET A 44 0.13 0.17 7.69
C MET A 44 1.51 0.76 7.35
N GLY A 45 2.59 0.04 7.63
CA GLY A 45 3.95 0.43 7.22
C GLY A 45 4.12 0.55 5.71
N ASP A 46 3.53 -0.36 4.93
CA ASP A 46 3.51 -0.31 3.46
C ASP A 46 2.74 0.92 2.94
N VAL A 47 1.67 1.32 3.62
CA VAL A 47 0.92 2.55 3.29
C VAL A 47 1.77 3.78 3.59
N LEU A 48 2.30 3.92 4.80
CA LEU A 48 3.09 5.10 5.23
C LEU A 48 4.37 5.26 4.41
N SER A 49 5.01 4.14 4.04
CA SER A 49 6.19 4.16 3.17
C SER A 49 5.83 4.55 1.72
N GLY A 50 4.58 4.36 1.29
CA GLY A 50 4.14 4.63 -0.07
C GLY A 50 4.37 3.45 -1.02
N ARG A 51 4.61 2.25 -0.50
CA ARG A 51 4.70 1.01 -1.28
C ARG A 51 3.33 0.56 -1.79
N ARG A 52 2.30 0.70 -0.95
CA ARG A 52 0.90 0.38 -1.28
C ARG A 52 -0.05 1.49 -0.81
N PRO A 53 0.06 2.72 -1.36
CA PRO A 53 -0.73 3.85 -0.91
C PRO A 53 -2.15 3.77 -1.50
N LYS A 54 -3.03 2.98 -0.89
CA LYS A 54 -4.45 2.99 -1.28
C LYS A 54 -5.10 4.29 -0.84
N ARG A 55 -5.94 4.86 -1.71
CA ARG A 55 -6.67 6.11 -1.46
C ARG A 55 -7.43 6.11 -0.13
N GLU A 56 -8.18 5.05 0.13
CA GLU A 56 -8.98 4.89 1.36
C GLU A 56 -8.14 4.91 2.65
N HIS A 57 -6.89 4.46 2.60
CA HIS A 57 -6.00 4.48 3.75
C HIS A 57 -5.41 5.87 3.97
N ILE A 58 -5.04 6.57 2.89
CA ILE A 58 -4.51 7.92 2.97
C ILE A 58 -5.57 8.89 3.48
N GLU A 59 -6.78 8.86 2.91
CA GLU A 59 -7.89 9.71 3.35
C GLU A 59 -8.19 9.49 4.83
N TRP A 60 -8.18 8.24 5.30
CA TRP A 60 -8.37 7.96 6.71
C TRP A 60 -7.23 8.46 7.59
N LEU A 61 -5.97 8.32 7.17
CA LEU A 61 -4.83 8.89 7.91
C LEU A 61 -4.97 10.41 8.05
N VAL A 62 -5.48 11.10 7.02
CA VAL A 62 -5.82 12.53 7.10
C VAL A 62 -6.92 12.78 8.14
N THR A 63 -7.98 11.95 8.18
CA THR A 63 -9.03 12.08 9.22
C THR A 63 -8.52 11.84 10.65
N GLN A 64 -7.42 11.10 10.82
CA GLN A 64 -6.78 10.90 12.13
C GLN A 64 -5.86 12.07 12.53
N GLY A 65 -5.81 13.14 11.72
CA GLY A 65 -5.01 14.34 11.99
C GLY A 65 -3.59 14.30 11.44
N ILE A 66 -3.25 13.32 10.59
CA ILE A 66 -1.93 13.28 9.94
C ILE A 66 -1.96 14.20 8.72
N PRO A 67 -1.05 15.19 8.62
CA PRO A 67 -1.05 16.15 7.52
C PRO A 67 -0.79 15.46 6.18
N ALA A 68 -1.60 15.81 5.18
CA ALA A 68 -1.56 15.22 3.84
C ALA A 68 -0.21 15.40 3.15
N ASP A 69 0.50 16.49 3.43
CA ASP A 69 1.85 16.76 2.88
C ASP A 69 2.92 15.74 3.31
N LEU A 70 2.70 15.06 4.44
CA LEU A 70 3.59 14.01 4.94
C LEU A 70 3.22 12.61 4.42
N LEU A 71 2.02 12.47 3.87
CA LEU A 71 1.52 11.20 3.35
C LEU A 71 1.96 10.99 1.88
N PRO A 72 2.13 9.73 1.44
CA PRO A 72 2.34 9.44 0.04
C PRO A 72 1.08 9.76 -0.77
N LEU A 73 1.27 10.13 -2.05
CA LEU A 73 0.14 10.27 -2.98
C LEU A 73 -0.53 8.91 -3.20
N PRO A 74 -1.87 8.88 -3.30
CA PRO A 74 -2.59 7.64 -3.55
C PRO A 74 -2.22 7.07 -4.91
N ALA A 75 -1.99 5.76 -4.96
CA ALA A 75 -1.74 5.06 -6.21
C ALA A 75 -2.98 5.15 -7.09
N VAL A 76 -2.80 5.68 -8.32
CA VAL A 76 -3.86 5.67 -9.33
C VAL A 76 -4.07 4.21 -9.76
N PRO A 77 -5.30 3.67 -9.66
CA PRO A 77 -5.56 2.29 -10.08
C PRO A 77 -5.27 2.16 -11.59
N LYS A 78 -4.26 1.38 -11.96
CA LYS A 78 -4.06 0.98 -13.36
C LYS A 78 -5.27 0.12 -13.76
N LYS A 79 -6.05 0.57 -14.74
CA LYS A 79 -7.08 -0.26 -15.38
C LYS A 79 -6.40 -1.54 -15.85
N ARG A 80 -6.80 -2.69 -15.31
CA ARG A 80 -6.32 -3.99 -15.80
C ARG A 80 -6.83 -4.12 -17.24
N GLY A 81 -5.94 -4.48 -18.16
CA GLY A 81 -6.31 -4.72 -19.55
C GLY A 81 -7.36 -5.84 -19.67
N PRO A 82 -8.01 -5.97 -20.83
CA PRO A 82 -9.01 -7.01 -21.06
C PRO A 82 -8.46 -8.38 -20.67
N LYS A 83 -9.27 -9.21 -20.00
CA LYS A 83 -8.92 -10.59 -19.71
C LYS A 83 -8.62 -11.30 -21.04
N PRO A 84 -7.47 -11.99 -21.20
CA PRO A 84 -7.18 -12.70 -22.44
C PRO A 84 -8.30 -13.71 -22.72
N LYS A 85 -8.84 -13.72 -23.94
CA LYS A 85 -9.73 -14.78 -24.42
C LYS A 85 -8.93 -16.08 -24.33
N GLN A 86 -9.40 -17.03 -23.53
CA GLN A 86 -8.83 -18.37 -23.52
C GLN A 86 -8.90 -18.92 -24.96
N PRO A 87 -7.84 -19.57 -25.47
CA PRO A 87 -7.94 -20.27 -26.75
C PRO A 87 -9.02 -21.33 -26.61
N ALA A 88 -9.97 -21.33 -27.54
CA ALA A 88 -10.96 -22.39 -27.64
C ALA A 88 -10.19 -23.71 -27.77
N ILE A 89 -10.28 -24.54 -26.74
CA ILE A 89 -9.74 -25.89 -26.77
C ILE A 89 -10.49 -26.57 -27.91
N MET A 90 -9.79 -26.84 -29.01
CA MET A 90 -10.32 -27.50 -30.17
C MET A 90 -10.76 -28.88 -29.71
N SER A 91 -12.07 -29.12 -29.64
CA SER A 91 -12.62 -30.44 -29.37
C SER A 91 -12.03 -31.43 -30.38
N PRO A 92 -11.56 -32.61 -29.95
CA PRO A 92 -11.15 -33.63 -30.90
C PRO A 92 -12.35 -33.97 -31.79
N VAL A 93 -12.11 -33.96 -33.10
CA VAL A 93 -13.06 -34.38 -34.13
C VAL A 93 -13.54 -35.79 -33.77
N PRO A 94 -14.86 -36.06 -33.69
CA PRO A 94 -15.31 -37.44 -33.62
C PRO A 94 -14.98 -38.09 -34.97
N ASP A 95 -14.10 -39.09 -34.96
CA ASP A 95 -13.90 -40.00 -36.08
C ASP A 95 -15.27 -40.51 -36.53
N ALA A 96 -15.67 -40.06 -37.71
CA ALA A 96 -16.81 -40.58 -38.43
C ALA A 96 -16.43 -41.95 -38.98
N GLU A 97 -17.11 -42.97 -38.47
CA GLU A 97 -17.59 -44.17 -39.17
C GLU A 97 -17.32 -44.22 -40.68
N ALA A 98 -16.58 -45.24 -41.15
CA ALA A 98 -16.92 -46.06 -42.33
C ALA A 98 -15.81 -47.06 -42.70
N ALA A 99 -16.21 -48.35 -42.72
CA ALA A 99 -15.77 -49.48 -43.56
C ALA A 99 -15.34 -50.73 -42.77
#